data_AF-A0A6J7R4Z4-F1
#
_entry.id   AF-A0A6J7R4Z4-F1
#
_cell.length_a   1.000
_cell.length_b   1.000
_cell.length_c   1.000
_cell.angle_alpha   90.00
_cell.angle_beta   90.00
_cell.angle_gamma   90.00
#
_symmetry.space_group_name_H-M   'P 1'
#
loop_
_entity.id
_entity.type
_entity.pdbx_description
1 polymer ?
#
loop_
_entity_poly.entity_id
_entity_poly.type
_entity_poly.pdbx_seq_one_letter_code
_entity_poly.pdbx_strand_id
1 'polypeptide(L)'
;MLRRIAGPQATMATVIFGEILDGAEAERVGLVWKCVDDDALLATAHEMAARAASAPRELLKVTKETIQAMSGIDAHHDAVKREIEPQVWSTRQPWFAERLAALQAKISKK
;
A
#
# COMPACT_ATOMS: atom_id res chain seq x y z
N MET A 1 -16.87 -5.23 1.89
CA MET A 1 -15.61 -4.47 1.72
C MET A 1 -15.16 -3.79 3.03
N LEU A 2 -16.03 -3.04 3.71
CA LEU A 2 -15.70 -2.34 4.97
C LEU A 2 -15.07 -3.22 6.06
N ARG A 3 -15.63 -4.41 6.35
CA ARG A 3 -15.08 -5.36 7.33
C ARG A 3 -13.63 -5.78 7.05
N ARG A 4 -13.23 -5.86 5.78
CA ARG A 4 -11.84 -6.19 5.39
C ARG A 4 -10.89 -5.01 5.59
N ILE A 5 -11.41 -3.79 5.61
CA ILE A 5 -10.63 -2.54 5.72
C ILE A 5 -10.50 -2.14 7.19
N ALA A 6 -11.62 -1.94 7.89
CA ALA A 6 -11.67 -1.39 9.25
C ALA A 6 -12.05 -2.42 10.33
N GLY A 7 -12.12 -3.70 9.96
CA GLY A 7 -12.45 -4.78 10.88
C GLY A 7 -13.94 -4.88 11.26
N PRO A 8 -14.31 -5.91 12.05
CA PRO A 8 -15.70 -6.18 12.40
C PRO A 8 -16.33 -5.11 13.31
N GLN A 9 -15.55 -4.53 14.24
CA GLN A 9 -16.07 -3.56 15.21
C GLN A 9 -16.53 -2.26 14.53
N ALA A 10 -15.66 -1.63 13.75
CA ALA A 10 -16.00 -0.42 13.00
C ALA A 10 -17.14 -0.66 12.00
N THR A 11 -17.20 -1.86 11.41
CA THR A 11 -18.31 -2.23 10.52
C THR A 11 -19.64 -2.27 11.27
N MET A 12 -19.71 -2.88 12.45
CA MET A 12 -20.96 -2.93 13.22
C MET A 12 -21.39 -1.55 13.71
N ALA A 13 -20.45 -0.76 14.24
CA ALA A 13 -20.70 0.62 14.68
C ALA A 13 -21.36 1.45 13.58
N THR A 14 -20.76 1.47 12.39
CA THR A 14 -21.25 2.30 11.28
C THR A 14 -22.49 1.74 10.58
N VAL A 15 -22.58 0.42 10.37
CA VAL A 15 -23.66 -0.18 9.54
C VAL A 15 -24.90 -0.53 10.35
N ILE A 16 -24.74 -1.08 11.56
CA ILE A 16 -25.86 -1.54 12.38
C ILE A 16 -26.33 -0.44 13.33
N PHE A 17 -25.38 0.26 13.96
CA PHE A 17 -25.70 1.27 14.98
C PHE A 17 -25.74 2.70 14.42
N GLY A 18 -25.32 2.90 13.17
CA GLY A 18 -25.44 4.19 12.48
C GLY A 18 -24.42 5.24 12.92
N GLU A 19 -23.31 4.84 13.55
CA GLU A 19 -22.24 5.76 13.94
C GLU A 19 -21.62 6.45 12.72
N ILE A 20 -21.43 7.77 12.83
CA ILE A 20 -20.79 8.58 11.80
C ILE A 20 -19.38 8.93 12.27
N LEU A 21 -18.38 8.59 11.46
CA LEU A 21 -16.98 8.82 11.80
C LEU A 21 -16.51 10.14 11.17
N ASP A 22 -15.85 10.98 11.96
CA ASP A 22 -15.05 12.09 11.44
C ASP A 22 -13.67 11.57 10.96
N GLY A 23 -12.82 12.48 10.47
CA GLY A 23 -11.52 12.12 9.90
C GLY A 23 -10.58 11.44 10.91
N ALA A 24 -10.52 11.95 12.15
CA ALA A 24 -9.65 11.42 13.18
C ALA A 24 -10.09 10.03 13.63
N GLU A 25 -11.39 9.82 13.79
CA GLU A 25 -11.94 8.52 14.14
C GLU A 25 -11.79 7.51 13.00
N ALA A 26 -11.98 7.95 11.74
CA ALA A 26 -11.74 7.12 10.57
C ALA A 26 -10.27 6.64 10.47
N GLU A 27 -9.29 7.49 10.84
CA GLU A 27 -7.88 7.09 10.92
C GLU A 27 -7.67 6.09 12.06
N ARG A 28 -8.22 6.37 13.24
CA ARG A 28 -8.08 5.52 14.43
C ARG A 28 -8.58 4.10 14.20
N VAL A 29 -9.70 3.94 13.47
CA VAL A 29 -10.27 2.61 13.15
C VAL A 29 -9.67 1.97 11.90
N GLY A 30 -8.70 2.63 11.24
CA GLY A 30 -8.03 2.11 10.05
C GLY A 30 -8.86 2.16 8.76
N LEU A 31 -9.91 2.98 8.73
CA LEU A 31 -10.70 3.21 7.51
C LEU A 31 -9.93 4.08 6.50
N VAL A 32 -9.20 5.09 7.02
CA VAL A 32 -8.29 5.92 6.23
C VAL A 32 -6.85 5.74 6.72
N TRP A 33 -5.87 6.03 5.86
CA TRP A 33 -4.46 5.91 6.21
C TRP A 33 -3.97 7.03 7.13
N LYS A 34 -4.43 8.26 6.89
CA LYS A 34 -3.99 9.46 7.61
C LYS A 34 -5.05 10.57 7.51
N CYS A 35 -5.41 11.16 8.63
CA CYS A 35 -6.17 12.40 8.72
C CYS A 35 -5.19 13.58 8.85
N VAL A 36 -5.49 14.68 8.17
CA VAL A 36 -4.72 15.93 8.22
C VAL A 36 -5.70 17.09 8.18
N ASP A 37 -5.23 18.29 8.54
CA ASP A 37 -6.02 19.52 8.41
C ASP A 37 -6.43 19.75 6.94
N ASP A 38 -7.58 20.40 6.75
CA ASP A 38 -8.21 20.57 5.43
C ASP A 38 -7.29 21.26 4.41
N ASP A 39 -6.53 22.25 4.85
CA ASP A 39 -5.57 23.00 4.02
C ASP A 39 -4.32 22.18 3.67
N ALA A 40 -4.01 21.14 4.45
CA ALA A 40 -2.89 20.23 4.22
C ALA A 40 -3.26 18.98 3.38
N LEU A 41 -4.55 18.72 3.15
CA LEU A 41 -5.03 17.50 2.49
C LEU A 41 -4.42 17.31 1.10
N LEU A 42 -4.54 18.31 0.23
CA LEU A 42 -4.04 18.20 -1.15
C LEU A 42 -2.52 18.07 -1.18
N ALA A 43 -1.80 18.86 -0.40
CA ALA A 43 -0.34 18.79 -0.35
C ALA A 43 0.12 17.38 0.06
N THR A 44 -0.44 16.85 1.16
CA THR A 44 -0.12 15.51 1.67
C THR A 44 -0.44 14.41 0.65
N ALA A 45 -1.58 14.49 -0.03
CA ALA A 45 -1.97 13.53 -1.05
C ALA A 45 -1.03 13.56 -2.27
N HIS A 46 -0.61 14.75 -2.72
CA HIS A 46 0.33 14.90 -3.84
C HIS A 46 1.73 14.39 -3.48
N GLU A 47 2.21 14.63 -2.26
CA GLU A 47 3.48 14.08 -1.78
C GLU A 47 3.46 12.55 -1.79
N MET A 48 2.36 11.93 -1.32
CA MET A 48 2.17 10.49 -1.37
C MET A 48 2.15 9.97 -2.82
N ALA A 49 1.40 10.65 -3.70
CA ALA A 49 1.30 10.27 -5.11
C ALA A 49 2.65 10.41 -5.84
N ALA A 50 3.44 11.44 -5.54
CA ALA A 50 4.76 11.66 -6.12
C ALA A 50 5.72 10.50 -5.77
N ARG A 51 5.65 9.96 -4.55
CA ARG A 51 6.42 8.78 -4.15
C ARG A 51 6.07 7.56 -5.01
N ALA A 52 4.78 7.32 -5.27
CA ALA A 52 4.37 6.26 -6.18
C ALA A 52 4.85 6.54 -7.61
N ALA A 53 4.67 7.77 -8.11
CA ALA A 53 5.10 8.16 -9.46
C ALA A 53 6.60 8.03 -9.70
N SER A 54 7.43 8.09 -8.65
CA SER A 54 8.89 7.89 -8.73
C SER A 54 9.32 6.44 -9.03
N ALA A 55 8.39 5.48 -8.97
CA ALA A 55 8.65 4.08 -9.26
C ALA A 55 8.30 3.68 -10.70
N PRO A 56 9.03 2.71 -11.30
CA PRO A 56 8.66 2.16 -12.60
C PRO A 56 7.20 1.70 -12.59
N ARG A 57 6.41 2.20 -13.55
CA ARG A 57 4.96 1.97 -13.62
C ARG A 57 4.60 0.49 -13.58
N GLU A 58 5.28 -0.33 -14.37
CA GLU A 58 5.02 -1.77 -14.45
C GLU A 58 5.35 -2.47 -13.13
N LEU A 59 6.41 -2.04 -12.43
CA LEU A 59 6.71 -2.57 -11.09
C LEU A 59 5.57 -2.31 -10.10
N LEU A 60 4.99 -1.10 -10.12
CA LEU A 60 3.87 -0.78 -9.22
C LEU A 60 2.59 -1.54 -9.57
N LYS A 61 2.31 -1.75 -10.86
CA LYS A 61 1.15 -2.55 -11.29
C LYS A 61 1.26 -3.98 -10.77
N VAL A 62 2.37 -4.64 -11.04
CA VAL A 62 2.61 -6.03 -10.60
C VAL A 62 2.62 -6.13 -9.07
N THR A 63 3.22 -5.17 -8.37
CA THR A 63 3.21 -5.10 -6.90
C THR A 63 1.77 -4.99 -6.37
N LYS A 64 0.97 -4.08 -6.93
CA LYS A 64 -0.43 -3.87 -6.53
C LYS A 64 -1.28 -5.12 -6.79
N GLU A 65 -1.13 -5.75 -7.94
CA GLU A 65 -1.82 -7.01 -8.28
C GLU A 65 -1.45 -8.13 -7.33
N THR A 66 -0.18 -8.22 -6.93
CA THR A 66 0.31 -9.20 -5.95
C THR A 66 -0.34 -9.00 -4.59
N ILE A 67 -0.36 -7.76 -4.07
CA ILE A 67 -1.02 -7.43 -2.80
C ILE A 67 -2.51 -7.77 -2.84
N GLN A 68 -3.22 -7.44 -3.94
CA GLN A 68 -4.64 -7.72 -4.05
C GLN A 68 -4.94 -9.21 -4.10
N ALA A 69 -4.12 -9.98 -4.82
CA ALA A 69 -4.25 -11.43 -4.92
C ALA A 69 -4.07 -12.14 -3.58
N MET A 70 -3.25 -11.60 -2.67
CA MET A 70 -3.03 -12.18 -1.33
C MET A 70 -4.31 -12.32 -0.52
N SER A 71 -5.31 -11.48 -0.77
CA SER A 71 -6.58 -11.55 -0.05
C SER A 71 -7.40 -12.82 -0.34
N GLY A 72 -7.03 -13.62 -1.34
CA GLY A 72 -7.70 -14.87 -1.69
C GLY A 72 -6.82 -16.11 -1.54
N ILE A 73 -5.66 -16.01 -0.88
CA ILE A 73 -4.74 -17.13 -0.68
C ILE A 73 -4.69 -17.50 0.80
N ASP A 74 -5.21 -18.69 1.11
CA ASP A 74 -5.29 -19.20 2.49
C ASP A 74 -4.08 -20.06 2.88
N ALA A 75 -3.45 -20.71 1.90
CA ALA A 75 -2.30 -21.58 2.12
C ALA A 75 -0.98 -20.81 2.02
N HIS A 76 -0.16 -20.88 3.07
CA HIS A 76 1.14 -20.19 3.13
C HIS A 76 2.05 -20.48 1.94
N HIS A 77 2.13 -21.75 1.53
CA HIS A 77 2.95 -22.17 0.39
C HIS A 77 2.53 -21.49 -0.93
N ASP A 78 1.23 -21.32 -1.14
CA ASP A 78 0.71 -20.67 -2.34
C ASP A 78 0.93 -19.15 -2.28
N ALA A 79 0.92 -18.56 -1.08
CA ALA A 79 1.26 -17.16 -0.88
C ALA A 79 2.72 -16.88 -1.26
N VAL A 80 3.65 -17.73 -0.80
CA VAL A 80 5.07 -17.67 -1.15
C VAL A 80 5.27 -17.78 -2.66
N LYS A 81 4.62 -18.75 -3.32
CA LYS A 81 4.71 -18.89 -4.79
C LYS A 81 4.24 -17.64 -5.52
N ARG A 82 3.08 -17.10 -5.11
CA ARG A 82 2.49 -15.91 -5.73
C ARG A 82 3.34 -14.65 -5.56
N GLU A 83 4.12 -14.56 -4.48
CA GLU A 83 5.01 -13.43 -4.21
C GLU A 83 6.36 -13.55 -4.94
N ILE A 84 6.97 -14.74 -4.96
CA ILE A 84 8.33 -14.94 -5.50
C ILE A 84 8.41 -14.66 -7.01
N GLU A 85 7.42 -15.10 -7.80
CA GLU A 85 7.46 -14.94 -9.26
C GLU A 85 7.56 -13.46 -9.69
N PRO A 86 6.70 -12.54 -9.21
CA PRO A 86 6.85 -11.10 -9.37
C PRO A 86 8.21 -10.54 -8.94
N GLN A 87 8.76 -11.02 -7.81
CA GLN A 87 10.04 -10.54 -7.32
C GLN A 87 11.17 -10.93 -8.26
N VAL A 88 11.22 -12.19 -8.70
CA VAL A 88 12.20 -12.68 -9.68
C VAL A 88 12.05 -11.96 -11.02
N TRP A 89 10.83 -11.69 -11.47
CA TRP A 89 10.61 -10.86 -12.65
C TRP A 89 11.21 -9.47 -12.48
N SER A 90 11.03 -8.83 -11.30
CA SER A 90 11.50 -7.47 -11.04
C SER A 90 13.02 -7.34 -11.09
N THR A 91 13.77 -8.38 -10.71
CA THR A 91 15.26 -8.37 -10.75
C THR A 91 15.82 -8.44 -12.17
N ARG A 92 15.01 -8.88 -13.13
CA ARG A 92 15.39 -9.03 -14.55
C ARG A 92 15.06 -7.78 -15.38
N GLN A 93 14.55 -6.72 -14.77
CA GLN A 93 14.13 -5.52 -15.49
C GLN A 93 15.29 -4.52 -15.67
N PRO A 94 15.30 -3.73 -16.77
CA PRO A 94 16.38 -2.77 -17.04
C PRO A 94 16.60 -1.76 -15.90
N TRP A 95 15.51 -1.28 -15.31
CA TRP A 95 15.54 -0.32 -14.20
C TRP A 95 16.06 -0.90 -12.87
N PHE A 96 16.22 -2.22 -12.77
CA PHE A 96 16.69 -2.87 -11.54
C PHE A 96 18.15 -2.51 -11.23
N ALA A 97 19.02 -2.58 -12.25
CA ALA A 97 20.44 -2.27 -12.10
C ALA A 97 20.66 -0.81 -11.69
N GLU A 98 19.96 0.13 -12.33
CA GLU A 98 20.00 1.56 -12.01
C GLU A 98 19.60 1.83 -10.56
N ARG A 99 18.50 1.20 -10.11
CA ARG A 99 18.01 1.34 -8.74
C ARG A 99 18.95 0.73 -7.72
N LEU A 100 19.55 -0.42 -8.02
CA LEU A 100 20.55 -1.05 -7.16
C LEU A 100 21.79 -0.16 -7.01
N ALA A 101 22.29 0.41 -8.11
CA ALA A 101 23.41 1.35 -8.09
C ALA A 101 23.09 2.62 -7.28
N ALA A 102 21.90 3.19 -7.46
CA ALA A 102 21.46 4.36 -6.69
C ALA A 102 21.37 4.06 -5.19
N LEU A 103 20.87 2.87 -4.82
CA LEU A 103 20.82 2.43 -3.42
C LEU A 103 22.21 2.24 -2.83
N GLN A 104 23.11 1.56 -3.55
CA GLN A 104 24.51 1.37 -3.13
C GLN A 104 25.20 2.72 -2.91
N ALA A 105 25.07 3.66 -3.85
CA ALA A 105 25.65 5.00 -3.73
C ALA A 105 25.11 5.78 -2.52
N LYS A 106 23.84 5.57 -2.14
CA LYS A 106 23.25 6.20 -0.95
C LYS A 106 23.78 5.58 0.35
N ILE A 107 23.98 4.27 0.38
CA ILE A 107 24.49 3.56 1.56
C ILE A 107 25.98 3.86 1.78
N SER A 108 26.80 3.86 0.73
CA SER A 108 28.25 4.12 0.83
C SER A 108 28.61 5.58 1.13
N LYS A 109 27.64 6.50 1.09
CA LYS A 109 27.80 7.91 1.46
C LYS A 109 27.42 8.20 2.93
N LYS A 110 26.97 7.18 3.67
CA LYS A 110 26.78 7.22 5.12
C LYS A 110 27.99 6.59 5.80
#